data_AF-A0A1G6TSC0-F1
#
_entry.id   AF-A0A1G6TSC0-F1
#
_cell.length_a   1.000
_cell.length_b   1.000
_cell.length_c   1.000
_cell.angle_alpha   90.00
_cell.angle_beta   90.00
_cell.angle_gamma   90.00
#
_symmetry.space_group_name_H-M   'P 1'
#
loop_
_entity.id
_entity.type
_entity.pdbx_description
1 polymer ?
#
loop_
_entity_poly.entity_id
_entity_poly.type
_entity_poly.pdbx_seq_one_letter_code
_entity_poly.pdbx_strand_id
1 'polypeptide(L)'
;MTRIGQNAFSDSPLSPLRQWRHVGRLKALRLRSPGSPGPQSVQEAVAVAHEGLSGDRHAGMHSPRQMLIAEERVYGELDLPAFSLRESLLIDFPTNELRSGSLLRIGADVVLWITFQCEPCVRLERHQPGLAKALKRRRGVLARVLEGGTLRVGDLVGLSPSPITPMSDDWKLRVANIVQQVPSGQFIEYRQLAELAGVSKTYCRAFPRVLSQLSPDVAMRAQPSGAVPAEQRWAGDELFDVRPDLGD
;
A
#
# COMPACT_ATOMS: atom_id res chain seq x y z
N MET A 1 45.48 28.64 -38.14
CA MET A 1 44.83 27.35 -38.49
C MET A 1 44.87 26.53 -37.20
N THR A 2 43.81 26.20 -36.47
CA THR A 2 42.46 25.78 -36.85
C THR A 2 41.48 26.02 -35.69
N ARG A 3 40.21 26.18 -36.06
CA ARG A 3 38.99 26.49 -35.28
C ARG A 3 38.52 25.39 -34.30
N ILE A 4 37.85 25.87 -33.24
CA ILE A 4 36.56 25.44 -32.64
C ILE A 4 36.44 24.01 -32.08
N GLY A 5 35.96 23.95 -30.83
CA GLY A 5 35.32 22.78 -30.23
C GLY A 5 34.66 23.14 -28.91
N GLN A 6 33.49 23.79 -28.99
CA GLN A 6 32.53 23.89 -27.90
C GLN A 6 32.11 22.47 -27.51
N ASN A 7 32.35 22.04 -26.28
CA ASN A 7 31.67 20.86 -25.75
C ASN A 7 30.53 21.30 -24.85
N ALA A 8 29.36 21.19 -25.49
CA ALA A 8 28.02 21.18 -24.94
C ALA A 8 27.94 20.82 -23.46
N PHE A 9 27.38 21.74 -22.68
CA PHE A 9 26.53 21.35 -21.56
C PHE A 9 25.47 20.42 -22.14
N SER A 10 25.54 19.13 -21.80
CA SER A 10 24.44 18.22 -22.06
C SER A 10 23.28 18.66 -21.19
N ASP A 11 22.31 19.32 -21.81
CA ASP A 11 20.95 19.42 -21.27
C ASP A 11 20.46 18.01 -21.01
N SER A 12 20.64 17.54 -19.78
CA SER A 12 19.89 16.40 -19.28
C SER A 12 18.43 16.82 -19.31
N PRO A 13 17.54 16.10 -20.00
CA PRO A 13 16.13 16.46 -19.98
C PRO A 13 15.65 16.41 -18.53
N LEU A 14 15.19 17.56 -18.02
CA LEU A 14 14.42 17.63 -16.79
C LEU A 14 13.39 16.50 -16.82
N SER A 15 13.41 15.62 -15.82
CA SER A 15 12.39 14.58 -15.67
C SER A 15 11.02 15.23 -15.85
N PRO A 16 10.10 14.67 -16.66
CA PRO A 16 8.81 15.29 -16.87
C PRO A 16 8.12 15.43 -15.52
N LEU A 17 7.82 16.67 -15.12
CA LEU A 17 7.01 16.98 -13.94
C LEU A 17 5.83 16.00 -13.88
N ARG A 18 5.66 15.36 -12.72
CA ARG A 18 4.62 14.34 -12.55
C ARG A 18 3.26 14.90 -12.98
N GLN A 19 2.67 14.30 -14.01
CA GLN A 19 1.39 14.74 -14.56
C GLN A 19 0.23 14.06 -13.84
N TRP A 20 -0.67 14.87 -13.29
CA TRP A 20 -1.84 14.39 -12.57
C TRP A 20 -3.10 14.52 -13.43
N ARG A 21 -3.71 13.38 -13.79
CA ARG A 21 -5.05 13.37 -14.37
C ARG A 21 -6.08 13.50 -13.25
N HIS A 22 -6.89 14.56 -13.25
CA HIS A 22 -8.01 14.66 -12.31
C HIS A 22 -9.03 13.55 -12.62
N VAL A 23 -9.35 12.73 -11.63
CA VAL A 23 -10.21 11.54 -11.79
C VAL A 23 -11.43 11.52 -10.86
N GLY A 24 -11.46 12.33 -9.80
CA GLY A 24 -12.59 12.33 -8.86
C GLY A 24 -12.37 13.23 -7.65
N ARG A 25 -13.06 12.90 -6.55
CA ARG A 25 -13.04 13.56 -5.26
C ARG A 25 -13.08 12.55 -4.13
N LEU A 26 -12.51 12.96 -3.00
CA LEU A 26 -12.64 12.29 -1.72
C LEU A 26 -14.03 12.57 -1.14
N LYS A 27 -14.84 11.53 -1.00
CA LYS A 27 -16.25 11.60 -0.58
C LYS A 27 -16.43 11.44 0.92
N ALA A 28 -15.54 10.70 1.57
CA ALA A 28 -15.57 10.53 3.01
C ALA A 28 -14.21 10.10 3.55
N LEU A 29 -13.98 10.47 4.81
CA LEU A 29 -12.83 10.08 5.60
C LEU A 29 -13.29 9.34 6.85
N ARG A 30 -12.56 8.28 7.19
CA ARG A 30 -12.79 7.51 8.41
C ARG A 30 -11.48 7.16 9.10
N LEU A 31 -11.47 7.36 10.41
CA LEU A 31 -10.39 6.96 11.29
C LEU A 31 -10.82 5.83 12.20
N ARG A 32 -9.94 4.88 12.41
CA ARG A 32 -10.15 3.79 13.34
C ARG A 32 -9.07 3.81 14.42
N SER A 33 -9.32 4.58 15.46
CA SER A 33 -8.42 4.65 16.60
C SER A 33 -8.20 3.28 17.26
N PRO A 34 -7.01 3.02 17.83
CA PRO A 34 -6.78 1.83 18.65
C PRO A 34 -7.87 1.67 19.73
N GLY A 35 -8.40 0.45 19.87
CA GLY A 35 -9.48 0.16 20.82
C GLY A 35 -10.89 0.53 20.37
N SER A 36 -11.08 1.24 19.24
CA SER A 36 -12.42 1.64 18.80
C SER A 36 -13.28 0.45 18.31
N PRO A 37 -14.61 0.48 18.53
CA PRO A 37 -15.51 -0.57 18.03
C PRO A 37 -15.60 -0.58 16.50
N GLY A 38 -15.38 0.57 15.85
CA GLY A 38 -15.45 0.73 14.40
C GLY A 38 -14.76 2.01 13.91
N PRO A 39 -14.62 2.17 12.59
CA PRO A 39 -14.16 3.43 12.00
C PRO A 39 -15.20 4.53 12.26
N GLN A 40 -14.75 5.74 12.54
CA GLN A 40 -15.58 6.93 12.77
C GLN A 40 -15.38 7.92 11.63
N SER A 41 -16.48 8.53 11.18
CA SER A 41 -16.42 9.56 10.14
C SER A 41 -15.79 10.84 10.68
N VAL A 42 -14.90 11.44 9.89
CA VAL A 42 -14.25 12.73 10.16
C VAL A 42 -14.32 13.61 8.92
N GLN A 43 -14.22 14.94 9.09
CA GLN A 43 -14.17 15.87 7.95
C GLN A 43 -12.75 16.08 7.43
N GLU A 44 -11.75 15.86 8.29
CA GLU A 44 -10.34 15.96 7.95
C GLU A 44 -9.52 14.92 8.72
N ALA A 45 -8.38 14.53 8.14
CA ALA A 45 -7.42 13.63 8.75
C ALA A 45 -6.00 13.98 8.29
N VAL A 46 -5.01 13.81 9.17
CA VAL A 46 -3.60 14.03 8.84
C VAL A 46 -3.00 12.73 8.31
N ALA A 47 -2.49 12.75 7.07
CA ALA A 47 -1.67 11.69 6.50
C ALA A 47 -0.20 11.98 6.82
N VAL A 48 0.45 11.03 7.49
CA VAL A 48 1.86 11.08 7.87
C VAL A 48 2.66 10.22 6.88
N ALA A 49 3.68 10.84 6.27
CA ALA A 49 4.53 10.19 5.28
C ALA A 49 5.08 8.87 5.82
N HIS A 50 4.98 7.82 5.00
CA HIS A 50 5.41 6.47 5.31
C HIS A 50 4.75 5.81 6.53
N GLU A 51 3.80 6.44 7.21
CA GLU A 51 3.16 5.89 8.40
C GLU A 51 1.68 5.59 8.16
N GLY A 52 0.93 6.49 7.51
CA GLY A 52 -0.51 6.34 7.29
C GLY A 52 -1.32 7.50 7.85
N LEU A 53 -2.56 7.26 8.25
CA LEU A 53 -3.38 8.30 8.89
C LEU A 53 -3.04 8.40 10.38
N SER A 54 -2.74 9.61 10.86
CA SER A 54 -2.44 9.89 12.26
C SER A 54 -3.60 9.43 13.15
N GLY A 55 -3.26 8.64 14.18
CA GLY A 55 -4.23 8.07 15.11
C GLY A 55 -5.02 6.87 14.58
N ASP A 56 -4.82 6.43 13.32
CA ASP A 56 -5.45 5.21 12.81
C ASP A 56 -4.66 3.95 13.22
N ARG A 57 -5.37 2.88 13.59
CA ARG A 57 -4.76 1.59 13.98
C ARG A 57 -3.99 0.89 12.85
N HIS A 58 -4.20 1.30 11.61
CA HIS A 58 -3.52 0.76 10.43
C HIS A 58 -2.26 1.54 10.07
N ALA A 59 -1.98 2.64 10.79
CA ALA A 59 -0.73 3.34 10.71
C ALA A 59 0.44 2.41 11.11
N GLY A 60 1.52 2.45 10.34
CA GLY A 60 2.72 1.66 10.56
C GLY A 60 3.69 1.72 9.39
N MET A 61 4.95 1.99 9.69
CA MET A 61 6.04 2.14 8.70
C MET A 61 6.25 0.87 7.86
N HIS A 62 6.11 -0.30 8.48
CA HIS A 62 6.35 -1.58 7.84
C HIS A 62 5.11 -2.13 7.12
N SER A 63 3.94 -1.49 7.24
CA SER A 63 2.74 -2.03 6.63
C SER A 63 2.50 -1.46 5.23
N PRO A 64 2.27 -2.29 4.20
CA PRO A 64 1.78 -1.80 2.91
C PRO A 64 0.27 -1.47 2.92
N ARG A 65 -0.37 -1.49 4.10
CA ARG A 65 -1.83 -1.43 4.29
C ARG A 65 -2.26 -0.21 5.11
N GLN A 66 -1.57 0.91 4.92
CA GLN A 66 -1.77 2.12 5.73
C GLN A 66 -3.16 2.71 5.55
N MET A 67 -3.72 2.61 4.33
CA MET A 67 -5.08 3.02 4.02
C MET A 67 -5.79 2.01 3.14
N LEU A 68 -7.09 1.88 3.34
CA LEU A 68 -8.00 1.23 2.40
C LEU A 68 -8.84 2.32 1.70
N ILE A 69 -8.81 2.30 0.36
CA ILE A 69 -9.55 3.21 -0.51
C ILE A 69 -10.65 2.41 -1.19
N ALA A 70 -11.91 2.80 -1.02
CA ALA A 70 -13.06 2.19 -1.67
C ALA A 70 -13.77 3.18 -2.61
N GLU A 71 -14.62 2.63 -3.48
CA GLU A 71 -15.43 3.39 -4.44
C GLU A 71 -16.85 3.59 -3.91
N GLU A 72 -17.37 4.82 -4.01
CA GLU A 72 -18.72 5.19 -3.57
C GLU A 72 -19.82 4.37 -4.25
N ARG A 73 -19.74 4.17 -5.56
CA ARG A 73 -20.77 3.50 -6.36
C ARG A 73 -20.99 2.03 -5.95
N VAL A 74 -19.97 1.38 -5.38
CA VAL A 74 -20.06 -0.03 -4.95
C VAL A 74 -21.16 -0.24 -3.92
N TYR A 75 -21.41 0.75 -3.07
CA TYR A 75 -22.45 0.68 -2.05
C TYR A 75 -23.86 0.62 -2.65
N GLY A 76 -24.15 1.45 -3.65
CA GLY A 76 -25.46 1.45 -4.32
C GLY A 76 -25.66 0.22 -5.20
N GLU A 77 -24.62 -0.24 -5.90
CA GLU A 77 -24.73 -1.39 -6.80
C GLU A 77 -24.91 -2.74 -6.08
N LEU A 78 -24.40 -2.84 -4.85
CA LEU A 78 -24.46 -4.08 -4.05
C LEU A 78 -25.43 -3.98 -2.87
N ASP A 79 -26.17 -2.88 -2.75
CA ASP A 79 -27.09 -2.59 -1.64
C ASP A 79 -26.44 -2.77 -0.26
N LEU A 80 -25.25 -2.17 -0.10
CA LEU A 80 -24.44 -2.33 1.11
C LEU A 80 -24.74 -1.22 2.12
N PRO A 81 -24.76 -1.55 3.43
CA PRO A 81 -24.71 -0.53 4.46
C PRO A 81 -23.48 0.35 4.24
N ALA A 82 -23.68 1.67 4.31
CA ALA A 82 -22.62 2.64 4.08
C ALA A 82 -21.39 2.30 4.93
N PHE A 83 -20.22 2.29 4.29
CA PHE A 83 -18.93 2.04 4.92
C PHE A 83 -18.75 0.66 5.57
N SER A 84 -19.57 -0.32 5.18
CA SER A 84 -19.43 -1.72 5.60
C SER A 84 -18.11 -2.38 5.13
N LEU A 85 -17.42 -1.80 4.13
CA LEU A 85 -16.10 -2.26 3.68
C LEU A 85 -14.96 -1.81 4.61
N ARG A 86 -15.23 -0.85 5.51
CA ARG A 86 -14.34 -0.33 6.55
C ARG A 86 -13.09 0.37 6.00
N GLU A 87 -13.23 0.98 4.85
CA GLU A 87 -12.30 1.88 4.20
C GLU A 87 -12.00 3.11 5.06
N SER A 88 -10.78 3.63 4.88
CA SER A 88 -10.37 4.91 5.44
C SER A 88 -10.79 6.05 4.52
N LEU A 89 -10.70 5.84 3.20
CA LEU A 89 -11.04 6.81 2.17
C LEU A 89 -12.14 6.24 1.27
N LEU A 90 -13.19 7.03 1.02
CA LEU A 90 -14.18 6.74 -0.01
C LEU A 90 -14.02 7.75 -1.14
N ILE A 91 -13.89 7.31 -2.39
CA ILE A 91 -13.76 8.19 -3.56
C ILE A 91 -14.86 7.93 -4.59
N ASP A 92 -15.15 8.90 -5.44
CA ASP A 92 -16.10 8.76 -6.58
C ASP A 92 -15.40 8.34 -7.88
N PHE A 93 -14.36 7.51 -7.78
CA PHE A 93 -13.62 6.96 -8.91
C PHE A 93 -13.49 5.43 -8.81
N PRO A 94 -13.58 4.68 -9.94
CA PRO A 94 -13.47 3.23 -9.92
C PRO A 94 -12.12 2.73 -9.38
N THR A 95 -12.16 2.02 -8.25
CA THR A 95 -10.92 1.53 -7.59
C THR A 95 -10.25 0.39 -8.35
N ASN A 96 -10.93 -0.24 -9.32
CA ASN A 96 -10.34 -1.22 -10.23
C ASN A 96 -9.39 -0.59 -11.27
N GLU A 97 -9.48 0.72 -11.51
CA GLU A 97 -8.57 1.48 -12.36
C GLU A 97 -7.29 1.90 -11.62
N LEU A 98 -7.30 1.83 -10.27
CA LEU A 98 -6.13 2.09 -9.44
C LEU A 98 -5.21 0.87 -9.44
N ARG A 99 -4.28 0.85 -10.39
CA ARG A 99 -3.30 -0.24 -10.53
C ARG A 99 -2.23 -0.14 -9.44
N SER A 100 -1.77 -1.30 -8.96
CA SER A 100 -0.59 -1.35 -8.11
C SER A 100 0.61 -0.64 -8.78
N GLY A 101 1.39 0.10 -8.00
CA GLY A 101 2.47 0.95 -8.49
C GLY A 101 2.04 2.38 -8.79
N SER A 102 0.77 2.61 -9.16
CA SER A 102 0.28 3.97 -9.48
C SER A 102 0.27 4.90 -8.27
N LEU A 103 0.19 6.19 -8.57
CA LEU A 103 0.20 7.26 -7.58
C LEU A 103 -1.13 8.00 -7.60
N LEU A 104 -1.64 8.29 -6.40
CA LEU A 104 -2.89 9.01 -6.20
C LEU A 104 -2.61 10.27 -5.37
N ARG A 105 -2.80 11.45 -5.95
CA ARG A 105 -2.78 12.71 -5.22
C ARG A 105 -4.17 12.99 -4.69
N ILE A 106 -4.28 13.40 -3.44
CA ILE A 106 -5.54 13.88 -2.85
C ILE A 106 -5.29 15.24 -2.22
N GLY A 107 -6.08 16.23 -2.63
CA GLY A 107 -5.90 17.61 -2.19
C GLY A 107 -4.62 18.22 -2.78
N ALA A 108 -3.99 19.10 -2.01
CA ALA A 108 -2.77 19.80 -2.43
C ALA A 108 -1.51 18.93 -2.25
N ASP A 109 -1.40 18.27 -1.09
CA ASP A 109 -0.10 17.78 -0.60
C ASP A 109 0.01 16.26 -0.52
N VAL A 110 -1.12 15.54 -0.35
CA VAL A 110 -1.05 14.12 -0.02
C VAL A 110 -0.86 13.28 -1.27
N VAL A 111 0.23 12.52 -1.32
CA VAL A 111 0.51 11.54 -2.37
C VAL A 111 0.50 10.14 -1.78
N LEU A 112 -0.30 9.27 -2.38
CA LEU A 112 -0.42 7.87 -2.03
C LEU A 112 0.17 6.98 -3.12
N TRP A 113 0.91 5.96 -2.71
CA TRP A 113 1.30 4.84 -3.56
C TRP A 113 0.31 3.69 -3.40
N ILE A 114 -0.30 3.27 -4.52
CA ILE A 114 -1.24 2.15 -4.55
C ILE A 114 -0.46 0.83 -4.46
N THR A 115 -0.67 0.06 -3.39
CA THR A 115 0.09 -1.16 -3.13
C THR A 115 -0.54 -2.37 -3.80
N PHE A 116 -1.74 -2.81 -3.41
CA PHE A 116 -2.42 -3.96 -4.02
C PHE A 116 -3.92 -3.96 -3.70
N GLN A 117 -4.69 -4.83 -4.34
CA GLN A 117 -6.12 -4.97 -4.06
C GLN A 117 -6.36 -5.48 -2.64
N CYS A 118 -7.36 -4.93 -1.97
CA CYS A 118 -7.76 -5.44 -0.67
C CYS A 118 -8.60 -6.71 -0.86
N GLU A 119 -8.10 -7.87 -0.44
CA GLU A 119 -8.80 -9.13 -0.69
C GLU A 119 -10.08 -9.21 0.17
N PRO A 120 -11.27 -9.50 -0.38
CA PRO A 120 -12.46 -9.74 0.42
C PRO A 120 -12.23 -10.83 1.46
N CYS A 121 -12.59 -10.57 2.72
CA CYS A 121 -12.37 -11.51 3.81
C CYS A 121 -13.70 -11.95 4.43
N VAL A 122 -13.71 -13.14 5.05
CA VAL A 122 -14.91 -13.73 5.69
C VAL A 122 -15.58 -12.81 6.71
N ARG A 123 -14.86 -11.83 7.27
CA ARG A 123 -15.44 -10.85 8.20
C ARG A 123 -16.47 -9.94 7.53
N LEU A 124 -16.46 -9.81 6.21
CA LEU A 124 -17.46 -9.01 5.48
C LEU A 124 -18.82 -9.71 5.43
N GLU A 125 -18.86 -11.04 5.56
CA GLU A 125 -20.10 -11.83 5.56
C GLU A 125 -21.08 -11.42 6.67
N ARG A 126 -20.56 -10.82 7.76
CA ARG A 126 -21.39 -10.28 8.85
C ARG A 126 -22.28 -9.10 8.42
N HIS A 127 -21.95 -8.44 7.31
CA HIS A 127 -22.70 -7.32 6.78
C HIS A 127 -23.77 -7.78 5.80
N GLN A 128 -23.47 -8.82 5.00
CA GLN A 128 -24.40 -9.46 4.09
C GLN A 128 -23.85 -10.85 3.69
N PRO A 129 -24.65 -11.91 3.76
CA PRO A 129 -24.24 -13.23 3.27
C PRO A 129 -23.88 -13.22 1.78
N GLY A 130 -22.76 -13.85 1.41
CA GLY A 130 -22.22 -13.88 0.05
C GLY A 130 -21.43 -12.64 -0.35
N LEU A 131 -21.28 -11.64 0.53
CA LEU A 131 -20.65 -10.36 0.20
C LEU A 131 -19.21 -10.52 -0.28
N ALA A 132 -18.41 -11.38 0.35
CA ALA A 132 -17.02 -11.55 -0.05
C ALA A 132 -16.90 -12.05 -1.50
N LYS A 133 -17.83 -12.91 -1.93
CA LYS A 133 -17.91 -13.40 -3.31
C LYS A 133 -18.46 -12.34 -4.27
N ALA A 134 -19.45 -11.57 -3.85
CA ALA A 134 -20.06 -10.52 -4.66
C ALA A 134 -19.09 -9.38 -5.00
N LEU A 135 -18.24 -9.00 -4.04
CA LEU A 135 -17.28 -7.90 -4.20
C LEU A 135 -16.24 -8.15 -5.29
N LYS A 136 -15.80 -9.40 -5.52
CA LYS A 136 -14.70 -9.70 -6.46
C LYS A 136 -13.50 -8.76 -6.23
N ARG A 137 -13.15 -7.91 -7.22
CA ARG A 137 -12.08 -6.87 -7.16
C ARG A 137 -12.61 -5.46 -6.85
N ARG A 138 -13.73 -5.36 -6.12
CA ARG A 138 -14.41 -4.09 -5.80
C ARG A 138 -14.48 -3.79 -4.31
N ARG A 139 -13.75 -4.52 -3.48
CA ARG A 139 -13.58 -4.15 -2.06
C ARG A 139 -12.84 -2.82 -1.91
N GLY A 140 -11.95 -2.52 -2.84
CA GLY A 140 -11.06 -1.36 -2.79
C GLY A 140 -9.59 -1.76 -2.87
N VAL A 141 -8.72 -0.75 -2.89
CA VAL A 141 -7.26 -0.88 -2.96
C VAL A 141 -6.59 -0.41 -1.69
N LEU A 142 -5.43 -0.96 -1.42
CA LEU A 142 -4.57 -0.56 -0.31
C LEU A 142 -3.54 0.46 -0.80
N ALA A 143 -3.11 1.33 0.10
CA ALA A 143 -2.14 2.37 -0.22
C ALA A 143 -1.19 2.66 0.95
N ARG A 144 -0.04 3.24 0.60
CA ARG A 144 0.92 3.86 1.52
C ARG A 144 1.01 5.37 1.26
N VAL A 145 1.30 6.15 2.28
CA VAL A 145 1.60 7.58 2.15
C VAL A 145 3.04 7.74 1.70
N LEU A 146 3.26 8.44 0.59
CA LEU A 146 4.60 8.89 0.18
C LEU A 146 4.84 10.32 0.67
N GLU A 147 3.89 11.21 0.43
CA GLU A 147 3.97 12.62 0.85
C GLU A 147 2.79 12.90 1.79
N GLY A 148 3.12 13.42 2.97
CA GLY A 148 2.15 13.70 4.04
C GLY A 148 1.46 15.05 3.87
N GLY A 149 0.36 15.24 4.60
CA GLY A 149 -0.46 16.45 4.52
C GLY A 149 -1.83 16.24 5.15
N THR A 150 -2.71 17.21 4.98
CA THR A 150 -4.09 17.12 5.49
C THR A 150 -5.06 16.75 4.38
N LEU A 151 -5.75 15.62 4.56
CA LEU A 151 -6.88 15.21 3.73
C LEU A 151 -8.15 15.85 4.25
N ARG A 152 -9.01 16.32 3.35
CA ARG A 152 -10.35 16.84 3.65
C ARG A 152 -11.40 16.23 2.73
N VAL A 153 -12.58 16.00 3.29
CA VAL A 153 -13.74 15.62 2.47
C VAL A 153 -13.99 16.69 1.42
N GLY A 154 -14.12 16.28 0.16
CA GLY A 154 -14.27 17.14 -1.00
C GLY A 154 -12.99 17.35 -1.81
N ASP A 155 -11.82 16.97 -1.28
CA ASP A 155 -10.53 17.11 -1.97
C ASP A 155 -10.52 16.44 -3.34
N LEU A 156 -9.85 17.09 -4.30
CA LEU A 156 -9.67 16.56 -5.66
C LEU A 156 -8.74 15.34 -5.62
N VAL A 157 -9.08 14.33 -6.42
CA VAL A 157 -8.29 13.10 -6.58
C VAL A 157 -7.63 13.10 -7.95
N GLY A 158 -6.30 13.14 -7.98
CA GLY A 158 -5.49 13.05 -9.18
C GLY A 158 -4.79 11.69 -9.30
N LEU A 159 -4.76 11.11 -10.49
CA LEU A 159 -4.09 9.84 -10.78
C LEU A 159 -2.87 10.09 -11.67
N SER A 160 -1.75 9.46 -11.34
CA SER A 160 -0.53 9.44 -12.17
C SER A 160 -0.01 8.01 -12.31
N PRO A 161 0.45 7.60 -13.51
CA PRO A 161 1.31 6.43 -13.63
C PRO A 161 2.63 6.67 -12.88
N SER A 162 3.37 5.59 -12.64
CA SER A 162 4.61 5.60 -11.88
C SER A 162 5.53 4.47 -12.35
N PRO A 163 6.86 4.65 -12.31
CA PRO A 163 7.81 3.56 -12.53
C PRO A 163 7.90 2.58 -11.35
N ILE A 164 7.22 2.86 -10.22
CA ILE A 164 7.25 1.96 -9.04
C ILE A 164 6.73 0.58 -9.43
N THR A 165 7.53 -0.44 -9.12
CA THR A 165 7.21 -1.83 -9.42
C THR A 165 5.92 -2.26 -8.70
N PRO A 166 4.93 -2.81 -9.41
CA PRO A 166 3.70 -3.30 -8.80
C PRO A 166 3.96 -4.39 -7.77
N MET A 167 3.31 -4.30 -6.61
CA MET A 167 3.20 -5.41 -5.67
C MET A 167 2.13 -6.40 -6.14
N SER A 168 2.41 -7.70 -5.99
CA SER A 168 1.47 -8.76 -6.37
C SER A 168 0.22 -8.77 -5.49
N ASP A 169 -0.94 -9.04 -6.08
CA ASP A 169 -2.18 -9.34 -5.35
C ASP A 169 -2.12 -10.72 -4.66
N ASP A 170 -1.24 -11.64 -5.10
CA ASP A 170 -1.02 -12.92 -4.42
C ASP A 170 -0.07 -12.75 -3.22
N TRP A 171 -0.61 -12.93 -2.02
CA TRP A 171 0.15 -12.83 -0.78
C TRP A 171 1.33 -13.80 -0.70
N LYS A 172 1.26 -14.97 -1.33
CA LYS A 172 2.36 -15.94 -1.34
C LYS A 172 3.54 -15.39 -2.14
N LEU A 173 3.24 -14.78 -3.28
CA LEU A 173 4.26 -14.09 -4.08
C LEU A 173 4.84 -12.88 -3.33
N ARG A 174 4.01 -12.11 -2.60
CA ARG A 174 4.53 -11.03 -1.75
C ARG A 174 5.51 -11.56 -0.70
N VAL A 175 5.15 -12.64 0.00
CA VAL A 175 6.01 -13.29 0.99
C VAL A 175 7.32 -13.78 0.34
N ALA A 176 7.24 -14.51 -0.78
CA ALA A 176 8.40 -15.00 -1.50
C ALA A 176 9.32 -13.87 -1.98
N ASN A 177 8.76 -12.77 -2.49
CA ASN A 177 9.53 -11.63 -2.99
C ASN A 177 10.23 -10.87 -1.86
N ILE A 178 9.63 -10.79 -0.67
CA ILE A 178 10.25 -10.13 0.49
C ILE A 178 11.41 -10.98 1.01
N VAL A 179 11.25 -12.30 1.12
CA VAL A 179 12.32 -13.17 1.62
C VAL A 179 13.53 -13.19 0.69
N GLN A 180 13.32 -13.10 -0.63
CA GLN A 180 14.40 -12.95 -1.60
C GLN A 180 15.21 -11.65 -1.45
N GLN A 181 14.62 -10.61 -0.85
CA GLN A 181 15.29 -9.33 -0.59
C GLN A 181 16.03 -9.30 0.74
N VAL A 182 15.86 -10.30 1.61
CA VAL A 182 16.61 -10.38 2.87
C VAL A 182 18.10 -10.53 2.52
N PRO A 183 18.98 -9.62 2.98
CA PRO A 183 20.40 -9.68 2.67
C PRO A 183 21.05 -10.99 3.13
N SER A 184 22.13 -11.40 2.46
CA SER A 184 22.91 -12.55 2.92
C SER A 184 23.49 -12.30 4.31
N GLY A 185 23.44 -13.29 5.20
CA GLY A 185 23.85 -13.17 6.60
C GLY A 185 22.86 -12.43 7.50
N GLN A 186 21.66 -12.12 6.99
CA GLN A 186 20.56 -11.58 7.77
C GLN A 186 19.33 -12.48 7.71
N PHE A 187 18.44 -12.31 8.69
CA PHE A 187 17.17 -13.04 8.76
C PHE A 187 15.99 -12.11 9.06
N ILE A 188 14.79 -12.58 8.73
CA ILE A 188 13.52 -11.93 9.06
C ILE A 188 12.61 -12.88 9.83
N GLU A 189 11.98 -12.38 10.89
CA GLU A 189 10.98 -13.15 11.63
C GLU A 189 9.66 -13.23 10.87
N TYR A 190 8.94 -14.35 11.00
CA TYR A 190 7.62 -14.53 10.37
C TYR A 190 6.62 -13.44 10.75
N ARG A 191 6.71 -12.87 11.95
CA ARG A 191 5.80 -11.78 12.35
C ARG A 191 6.08 -10.51 11.54
N GLN A 192 7.34 -10.15 11.40
CA GLN A 192 7.77 -9.01 10.58
C GLN A 192 7.46 -9.25 9.11
N LEU A 193 7.76 -10.44 8.60
CA LEU A 193 7.45 -10.84 7.23
C LEU A 193 5.95 -10.75 6.93
N ALA A 194 5.08 -11.14 7.86
CA ALA A 194 3.63 -10.99 7.71
C ALA A 194 3.20 -9.52 7.61
N GLU A 195 3.79 -8.66 8.44
CA GLU A 195 3.53 -7.21 8.41
C GLU A 195 3.96 -6.57 7.08
N LEU A 196 5.21 -6.81 6.66
CA LEU A 196 5.76 -6.34 5.38
C LEU A 196 4.96 -6.86 4.18
N ALA A 197 4.50 -8.11 4.23
CA ALA A 197 3.67 -8.71 3.17
C ALA A 197 2.20 -8.23 3.20
N GLY A 198 1.80 -7.47 4.21
CA GLY A 198 0.42 -7.02 4.39
C GLY A 198 -0.57 -8.15 4.63
N VAL A 199 -0.16 -9.17 5.38
CA VAL A 199 -1.05 -10.26 5.82
C VAL A 199 -1.16 -10.30 7.34
N SER A 200 -2.28 -10.82 7.85
CA SER A 200 -2.40 -10.97 9.30
C SER A 200 -1.47 -12.06 9.82
N LYS A 201 -1.01 -11.93 11.08
CA LYS A 201 -0.14 -12.91 11.75
C LYS A 201 -0.63 -14.37 11.73
N THR A 202 -1.91 -14.63 11.45
CA THR A 202 -2.43 -16.00 11.32
C THR A 202 -1.86 -16.73 10.10
N TYR A 203 -1.34 -15.98 9.11
CA TYR A 203 -0.74 -16.53 7.89
C TYR A 203 0.65 -17.12 8.15
N CYS A 204 1.32 -16.78 9.25
CA CYS A 204 2.65 -17.30 9.58
C CYS A 204 2.70 -18.83 9.55
N ARG A 205 1.60 -19.52 9.92
CA ARG A 205 1.49 -20.99 9.86
C ARG A 205 1.63 -21.57 8.45
N ALA A 206 1.35 -20.78 7.42
CA ALA A 206 1.42 -21.19 6.02
C ALA A 206 2.79 -20.86 5.39
N PHE A 207 3.62 -20.04 6.04
CA PHE A 207 4.91 -19.62 5.48
C PHE A 207 5.85 -20.77 5.18
N PRO A 208 6.02 -21.82 6.03
CA PRO A 208 6.91 -22.93 5.70
C PRO A 208 6.62 -23.56 4.34
N ARG A 209 5.33 -23.71 3.97
CA ARG A 209 4.93 -24.27 2.68
C ARG A 209 5.13 -23.32 1.50
N VAL A 210 5.06 -22.01 1.73
CA VAL A 210 5.37 -21.00 0.71
C VAL A 210 6.88 -20.95 0.47
N LEU A 211 7.65 -20.92 1.56
CA LEU A 211 9.11 -20.81 1.53
C LEU A 211 9.80 -22.07 0.99
N SER A 212 9.18 -23.25 1.11
CA SER A 212 9.69 -24.50 0.53
C SER A 212 9.76 -24.49 -1.01
N GLN A 213 9.21 -23.47 -1.66
CA GLN A 213 9.29 -23.27 -3.11
C GLN A 213 10.53 -22.45 -3.52
N LEU A 214 11.23 -21.85 -2.54
CA LEU A 214 12.45 -21.08 -2.75
C LEU A 214 13.69 -22.00 -2.64
N SER A 215 14.86 -21.48 -3.02
CA SER A 215 16.11 -22.18 -2.75
C SER A 215 16.31 -22.34 -1.23
N PRO A 216 16.94 -23.43 -0.76
CA PRO A 216 17.16 -23.66 0.67
C PRO A 216 17.83 -22.48 1.38
N ASP A 217 18.85 -21.88 0.76
CA ASP A 217 19.59 -20.72 1.30
C ASP A 217 18.67 -19.52 1.57
N VAL A 218 17.79 -19.19 0.61
CA VAL A 218 16.85 -18.08 0.75
C VAL A 218 15.75 -18.41 1.76
N ALA A 219 15.22 -19.64 1.73
CA ALA A 219 14.16 -20.06 2.64
C ALA A 219 14.58 -19.97 4.12
N MET A 220 15.84 -20.29 4.44
CA MET A 220 16.38 -20.21 5.81
C MET A 220 16.47 -18.78 6.37
N ARG A 221 16.44 -17.75 5.50
CA ARG A 221 16.46 -16.34 5.92
C ARG A 221 15.14 -15.89 6.55
N ALA A 222 14.07 -16.67 6.45
CA ALA A 222 12.81 -16.39 7.13
C ALA A 222 12.52 -17.42 8.23
N GLN A 223 12.33 -16.96 9.47
CA GLN A 223 12.33 -17.83 10.65
C GLN A 223 11.16 -17.55 11.58
N PRO A 224 10.64 -18.54 12.33
CA PRO A 224 9.72 -18.29 13.42
C PRO A 224 10.39 -17.50 14.56
N SER A 225 9.60 -16.75 15.33
CA SER A 225 10.12 -15.99 16.48
C SER A 225 10.80 -16.92 17.50
N GLY A 226 11.92 -16.50 18.05
CA GLY A 226 12.68 -17.27 19.04
C GLY A 226 13.63 -18.32 18.47
N ALA A 227 13.78 -18.39 17.14
CA ALA A 227 15.02 -18.95 16.58
C ALA A 227 16.20 -18.09 17.09
N VAL A 228 17.31 -18.72 17.49
CA VAL A 228 18.51 -18.02 17.97
C VAL A 228 19.48 -17.92 16.80
N PRO A 229 19.66 -16.77 16.15
CA PRO A 229 20.64 -16.66 15.08
C PRO A 229 21.88 -15.97 15.64
N ALA A 230 23.06 -16.41 15.19
CA ALA A 230 24.28 -15.60 15.25
C ALA A 230 24.24 -14.41 14.26
N GLU A 231 23.16 -14.31 13.48
CA GLU A 231 22.95 -13.39 12.35
C GLU A 231 22.13 -12.16 12.75
N GLN A 232 22.26 -11.08 11.98
CA GLN A 232 21.56 -9.82 12.22
C GLN A 232 20.12 -9.87 11.70
N ARG A 233 19.17 -9.33 12.47
CA ARG A 233 17.77 -9.23 12.05
C ARG A 233 17.57 -8.08 11.07
N TRP A 234 16.98 -8.36 9.91
CA TRP A 234 16.53 -7.37 8.94
C TRP A 234 15.11 -6.90 9.26
N ALA A 235 14.87 -5.59 9.31
CA ALA A 235 13.57 -5.02 9.66
C ALA A 235 12.68 -4.73 8.44
N GLY A 236 13.16 -5.00 7.23
CA GLY A 236 12.54 -4.56 5.99
C GLY A 236 13.07 -3.21 5.52
N ASP A 237 14.31 -2.87 5.89
CA ASP A 237 14.99 -1.65 5.48
C ASP A 237 14.94 -1.52 3.95
N GLU A 238 14.67 -0.32 3.45
CA GLU A 238 14.56 0.03 2.02
C GLU A 238 13.42 -0.66 1.22
N LEU A 239 12.73 -1.67 1.77
CA LEU A 239 11.67 -2.41 1.05
C LEU A 239 10.57 -1.49 0.47
N PHE A 240 10.30 -0.37 1.15
CA PHE A 240 9.30 0.62 0.75
C PHE A 240 9.91 2.00 0.47
N ASP A 241 11.23 2.11 0.34
CA ASP A 241 11.89 3.34 -0.15
C ASP A 241 11.70 3.44 -1.66
N VAL A 242 10.48 3.78 -2.05
CA VAL A 242 10.14 4.06 -3.43
C VAL A 242 10.40 5.54 -3.68
N ARG A 243 11.36 5.84 -4.55
CA ARG A 243 11.58 7.20 -5.07
C ARG A 243 10.87 7.34 -6.40
N PRO A 244 9.66 7.92 -6.43
CA PRO A 244 8.98 8.15 -7.69
C PRO A 244 9.57 9.38 -8.37
N ASP A 245 10.73 9.23 -9.03
CA ASP A 245 11.46 10.28 -9.79
C ASP A 245 10.97 11.68 -9.45
N LEU A 246 11.35 12.13 -8.25
CA LEU A 246 10.97 13.42 -7.72
C LEU A 246 11.84 14.43 -8.47
N GLY A 247 11.27 15.10 -9.47
CA GLY A 247 11.92 16.29 -10.02
C GLY A 247 12.02 17.31 -8.91
N ASP A 248 13.26 17.65 -8.53
CA ASP A 248 13.58 18.82 -7.69
C ASP A 248 13.12 20.13 -8.35
#